data_AF-A0A1H0I6Z9-F1
#
_entry.id   AF-A0A1H0I6Z9-F1
#
_cell.length_a   1.000
_cell.length_b   1.000
_cell.length_c   1.000
_cell.angle_alpha   90.00
_cell.angle_beta   90.00
_cell.angle_gamma   90.00
#
_symmetry.space_group_name_H-M   'P 1'
#
loop_
_entity.id
_entity.type
_entity.pdbx_description
1 polymer ?
#
loop_
_entity_poly.entity_id
_entity_poly.type
_entity_poly.pdbx_seq_one_letter_code
_entity_poly.pdbx_strand_id
1 'polypeptide(L)'
;MSLRTTSFPAIAAVLLLALPLAAQAETPNIVPGEWEFTSTTSVAGDLPIPDQTETTRECIAQGDLDDPDFQMIEAEEGCELLEHSVSVDGMDYRMMCAAEGGQADIVGHMDFLGETTEGEVTVTVQSPQMGEMVMNTEVTGRRIGDC
;
A
#
# COMPACT_ATOMS: atom_id res chain seq x y z
N MET A 1 57.05 -59.75 9.51
CA MET A 1 57.09 -58.41 10.13
C MET A 1 56.64 -57.39 9.09
N SER A 2 55.78 -56.45 9.50
CA SER A 2 55.33 -55.22 8.81
C SER A 2 54.03 -55.22 7.99
N LEU A 3 53.01 -54.72 8.71
CA LEU A 3 51.94 -53.75 8.42
C LEU A 3 50.91 -53.88 7.28
N ARG A 4 49.66 -53.69 7.73
CA ARG A 4 48.38 -53.56 7.00
C ARG A 4 48.24 -52.21 6.30
N THR A 5 47.48 -52.15 5.21
CA THR A 5 46.67 -50.97 4.90
C THR A 5 45.42 -51.39 4.10
N THR A 6 44.25 -51.21 4.71
CA THR A 6 42.91 -51.30 4.10
C THR A 6 42.56 -49.99 3.41
N SER A 7 41.87 -50.03 2.26
CA SER A 7 41.13 -48.88 1.72
C SER A 7 39.91 -49.35 0.94
N PHE A 8 38.73 -48.91 1.41
CA PHE A 8 37.38 -49.15 0.88
C PHE A 8 36.95 -47.92 0.01
N PRO A 9 35.84 -48.02 -0.76
CA PRO A 9 35.63 -47.44 -2.09
C PRO A 9 35.09 -46.00 -2.10
N ALA A 10 35.30 -45.28 -3.20
CA ALA A 10 34.73 -43.96 -3.43
C ALA A 10 33.40 -44.04 -4.21
N ILE A 11 32.29 -43.84 -3.51
CA ILE A 11 30.97 -43.53 -4.08
C ILE A 11 30.91 -42.00 -4.21
N ALA A 12 30.85 -41.49 -5.44
CA ALA A 12 30.68 -40.06 -5.69
C ALA A 12 29.19 -39.69 -5.61
N ALA A 13 28.79 -39.03 -4.53
CA ALA A 13 27.47 -38.43 -4.37
C ALA A 13 27.50 -37.00 -4.94
N VAL A 14 26.68 -36.74 -5.97
CA VAL A 14 26.42 -35.39 -6.49
C VAL A 14 25.37 -34.74 -5.58
N LEU A 15 25.79 -33.81 -4.72
CA LEU A 15 24.89 -32.97 -3.95
C LEU A 15 24.25 -31.93 -4.88
N LEU A 16 22.94 -32.02 -5.10
CA LEU A 16 22.15 -30.89 -5.60
C LEU A 16 22.09 -29.82 -4.49
N LEU A 17 22.76 -28.69 -4.73
CA LEU A 17 22.63 -27.46 -3.95
C LEU A 17 21.21 -26.90 -4.16
N ALA A 18 20.31 -27.15 -3.22
CA ALA A 18 19.09 -26.36 -3.07
C ALA A 18 19.50 -24.97 -2.55
N LEU A 19 19.76 -24.04 -3.47
CA LEU A 19 19.89 -22.62 -3.14
C LEU A 19 18.54 -22.14 -2.59
N PRO A 20 18.47 -21.62 -1.35
CA PRO A 20 17.27 -20.93 -0.92
C PRO A 20 17.14 -19.67 -1.78
N LEU A 21 16.12 -19.62 -2.64
CA LEU A 21 15.64 -18.35 -3.17
C LEU A 21 15.18 -17.54 -1.95
N ALA A 22 16.01 -16.61 -1.49
CA ALA A 22 15.56 -15.56 -0.59
C ALA A 22 14.51 -14.77 -1.36
N ALA A 23 13.25 -14.89 -0.98
CA ALA A 23 12.22 -13.96 -1.40
C ALA A 23 12.63 -12.59 -0.89
N GLN A 24 13.07 -11.71 -1.79
CA GLN A 24 13.25 -10.31 -1.44
C GLN A 24 11.85 -9.71 -1.39
N ALA A 25 11.40 -9.34 -0.20
CA ALA A 25 10.24 -8.48 -0.08
C ALA A 25 10.60 -7.16 -0.77
N GLU A 26 9.82 -6.80 -1.79
CA GLU A 26 9.98 -5.56 -2.52
C GLU A 26 9.49 -4.42 -1.64
N THR A 27 10.40 -3.71 -0.97
CA THR A 27 10.07 -2.58 -0.08
C THR A 27 9.55 -1.41 -0.92
N PRO A 28 8.44 -0.76 -0.51
CA PRO A 28 7.92 0.44 -1.18
C PRO A 28 8.97 1.55 -1.31
N ASN A 29 8.97 2.29 -2.43
CA ASN A 29 9.84 3.43 -2.69
C ASN A 29 9.35 4.68 -1.94
N ILE A 30 9.28 4.59 -0.62
CA ILE A 30 8.90 5.69 0.27
C ILE A 30 9.94 5.81 1.38
N VAL A 31 10.39 7.03 1.66
CA VAL A 31 11.46 7.28 2.64
C VAL A 31 10.85 7.54 4.02
N PRO A 32 11.23 6.78 5.08
CA PRO A 32 10.75 7.04 6.44
C PRO A 32 11.04 8.46 6.94
N GLY A 33 10.14 9.01 7.74
CA GLY A 33 10.28 10.35 8.31
C GLY A 33 8.95 11.04 8.57
N GLU A 34 9.01 12.34 8.83
CA GLU A 34 7.83 13.20 8.90
C GLU A 34 7.40 13.60 7.49
N TRP A 35 6.12 13.37 7.19
CA TRP A 35 5.50 13.67 5.91
C TRP A 35 4.39 14.71 6.07
N GLU A 36 4.22 15.52 5.03
CA GLU A 36 3.11 16.45 4.89
C GLU A 36 2.29 16.04 3.66
N PHE A 37 1.02 15.71 3.88
CA PHE A 37 0.07 15.37 2.83
C PHE A 37 -0.89 16.52 2.61
N THR A 38 -1.21 16.80 1.35
CA THR A 38 -2.25 17.74 0.96
C THR A 38 -3.26 17.01 0.11
N SER A 39 -4.52 17.04 0.53
CA SER A 39 -5.63 16.39 -0.15
C SER A 39 -6.62 17.45 -0.62
N THR A 40 -7.03 17.42 -1.88
CA THR A 40 -8.07 18.30 -2.42
C THR A 40 -9.23 17.47 -2.94
N THR A 41 -10.37 17.56 -2.26
CA THR A 41 -11.59 16.84 -2.61
C THR A 41 -12.55 17.73 -3.39
N SER A 42 -13.03 17.21 -4.52
CA SER A 42 -14.05 17.79 -5.38
C SER A 42 -15.26 16.86 -5.46
N VAL A 43 -16.46 17.43 -5.61
CA VAL A 43 -17.71 16.67 -5.77
C VAL A 43 -18.23 16.86 -7.18
N ALA A 44 -18.39 15.77 -7.93
CA ALA A 44 -19.00 15.81 -9.25
C ALA A 44 -20.52 15.97 -9.13
N GLY A 45 -21.09 16.94 -9.86
CA GLY A 45 -22.54 17.14 -9.94
C GLY A 45 -22.92 18.54 -10.38
N ASP A 46 -24.23 18.77 -10.49
CA ASP A 46 -24.81 20.07 -10.88
C ASP A 46 -24.84 21.10 -9.73
N LEU A 47 -24.58 20.64 -8.49
CA LEU A 47 -24.53 21.51 -7.32
C LEU A 47 -23.14 22.13 -7.18
N PRO A 48 -23.01 23.47 -7.10
CA PRO A 48 -21.72 24.13 -6.95
C PRO A 48 -21.22 23.99 -5.51
N ILE A 49 -20.65 22.83 -5.19
CA ILE A 49 -19.96 22.57 -3.94
C ILE A 49 -18.49 22.99 -4.14
N PRO A 50 -17.95 23.91 -3.32
CA PRO A 50 -16.55 24.31 -3.45
C PRO A 50 -15.62 23.18 -3.02
N ASP A 51 -14.49 23.06 -3.71
CA ASP A 51 -13.44 22.09 -3.36
C ASP A 51 -12.94 22.32 -1.93
N GLN A 52 -12.62 21.24 -1.25
CA GLN A 52 -12.09 21.25 0.10
C GLN A 52 -10.64 20.78 0.07
N THR A 53 -9.74 21.60 0.60
CA THR A 53 -8.31 21.24 0.71
C THR A 53 -7.92 21.12 2.18
N GLU A 54 -7.28 20.01 2.52
CA GLU A 54 -6.75 19.75 3.85
C GLU A 54 -5.27 19.38 3.78
N THR A 55 -4.50 19.82 4.77
CA THR A 55 -3.10 19.43 4.95
C THR A 55 -2.94 18.72 6.28
N THR A 56 -2.39 17.51 6.25
CA THR A 56 -2.10 16.69 7.43
C THR A 56 -0.61 16.37 7.50
N ARG A 57 -0.15 16.02 8.69
CA ARG A 57 1.23 15.58 8.92
C ARG A 57 1.22 14.27 9.68
N GLU A 58 2.09 13.37 9.26
CA GLU A 58 2.20 12.04 9.82
C GLU A 58 3.65 11.59 9.84
N CYS A 59 4.01 10.80 10.85
CA CYS A 59 5.29 10.12 10.90
C CYS A 59 5.14 8.72 10.30
N ILE A 60 5.94 8.43 9.26
CA ILE A 60 6.03 7.09 8.67
C ILE A 60 7.31 6.44 9.17
N ALA A 61 7.19 5.40 10.00
CA ALA A 61 8.35 4.68 10.51
C ALA A 61 8.78 3.56 9.55
N GLN A 62 10.08 3.22 9.54
CA GLN A 62 10.60 2.10 8.76
C GLN A 62 9.90 0.77 9.11
N GLY A 63 9.59 0.58 10.41
CA GLY A 63 8.89 -0.62 10.87
C GLY A 63 7.49 -0.78 10.30
N ASP A 64 6.85 0.34 9.93
CA ASP A 64 5.55 0.31 9.27
C ASP A 64 5.73 -0.18 7.82
N LEU A 65 6.74 0.33 7.10
CA LEU A 65 7.04 -0.08 5.71
C LEU A 65 7.52 -1.54 5.58
N ASP A 66 8.13 -2.06 6.65
CA ASP A 66 8.62 -3.44 6.70
C ASP A 66 7.51 -4.45 7.04
N ASP A 67 6.33 -3.97 7.47
CA ASP A 67 5.19 -4.82 7.77
C ASP A 67 4.51 -5.27 6.47
N PRO A 68 4.41 -6.59 6.18
CA PRO A 68 3.70 -7.08 5.00
C PRO A 68 2.19 -6.77 5.03
N ASP A 69 1.65 -6.49 6.21
CA ASP A 69 0.26 -6.05 6.42
C ASP A 69 0.16 -4.51 6.48
N PHE A 70 1.23 -3.77 6.18
CA PHE A 70 1.18 -2.32 6.09
C PHE A 70 0.13 -1.88 5.09
N GLN A 71 -0.83 -1.13 5.61
CA GLN A 71 -1.83 -0.45 4.84
C GLN A 71 -1.66 1.02 5.16
N MET A 72 -1.40 1.85 4.15
CA MET A 72 -1.52 3.31 4.29
C MET A 72 -2.97 3.76 4.49
N ILE A 73 -3.89 2.79 4.60
CA ILE A 73 -5.33 2.98 4.61
C ILE A 73 -5.86 2.14 5.76
N GLU A 74 -6.52 2.79 6.72
CA GLU A 74 -7.22 2.09 7.78
C GLU A 74 -8.65 1.79 7.33
N ALA A 75 -9.00 0.51 7.23
CA ALA A 75 -10.40 0.13 6.98
C ALA A 75 -11.24 0.37 8.24
N GLU A 76 -12.16 1.31 8.19
CA GLU A 76 -13.08 1.61 9.29
C GLU A 76 -14.20 0.54 9.44
N GLU A 77 -14.89 0.55 10.58
CA GLU A 77 -16.04 -0.33 10.81
C GLU A 77 -17.09 -0.17 9.70
N GLY A 78 -17.41 -1.27 9.01
CA GLY A 78 -18.36 -1.28 7.90
C GLY A 78 -17.75 -1.14 6.51
N CYS A 79 -16.42 -1.08 6.39
CA CYS A 79 -15.69 -1.16 5.14
C CYS A 79 -15.03 -2.54 4.94
N GLU A 80 -15.21 -3.12 3.75
CA GLU A 80 -14.55 -4.35 3.31
C GLU A 80 -13.49 -4.02 2.26
N LEU A 81 -12.24 -4.41 2.50
CA LEU A 81 -11.15 -4.31 1.53
C LEU A 81 -11.30 -5.42 0.48
N LEU A 82 -11.63 -5.04 -0.76
CA LEU A 82 -11.88 -5.96 -1.86
C LEU A 82 -10.61 -6.27 -2.65
N GLU A 83 -9.80 -5.24 -2.89
CA GLU A 83 -8.55 -5.34 -3.65
C GLU A 83 -7.49 -4.50 -2.93
N HIS A 84 -6.27 -5.02 -2.86
CA HIS A 84 -5.11 -4.33 -2.31
C HIS A 84 -3.85 -4.90 -2.97
N SER A 85 -3.07 -4.03 -3.58
CA SER A 85 -1.76 -4.37 -4.12
C SER A 85 -0.77 -3.28 -3.80
N VAL A 86 0.34 -3.68 -3.19
CA VAL A 86 1.49 -2.82 -2.90
C VAL A 86 2.65 -3.30 -3.75
N SER A 87 3.36 -2.35 -4.35
CA SER A 87 4.57 -2.57 -5.13
C SER A 87 5.65 -1.58 -4.70
N VAL A 88 6.84 -1.68 -5.31
CA VAL A 88 7.90 -0.69 -5.11
C VAL A 88 7.42 0.70 -5.53
N ASP A 89 6.71 0.80 -6.64
CA ASP A 89 6.40 2.07 -7.29
C ASP A 89 5.09 2.70 -6.81
N GLY A 90 4.26 1.97 -6.07
CA GLY A 90 2.96 2.47 -5.68
C GLY A 90 2.04 1.43 -5.03
N MET A 91 0.82 1.88 -4.74
CA MET A 91 -0.25 1.11 -4.12
C MET A 91 -1.58 1.36 -4.84
N ASP A 92 -2.33 0.29 -5.06
CA ASP A 92 -3.72 0.33 -5.52
C ASP A 92 -4.61 -0.38 -4.51
N TYR A 93 -5.80 0.16 -4.29
CA TYR A 93 -6.78 -0.47 -3.42
C TYR A 93 -8.22 -0.20 -3.86
N ARG A 94 -9.10 -1.09 -3.43
CA ARG A 94 -10.54 -0.91 -3.53
C ARG A 94 -11.22 -1.35 -2.24
N MET A 95 -12.08 -0.48 -1.70
CA MET A 95 -12.92 -0.77 -0.54
C MET A 95 -14.39 -0.59 -0.88
N MET A 96 -15.23 -1.39 -0.24
CA MET A 96 -16.68 -1.23 -0.25
C MET A 96 -17.15 -0.93 1.17
N CYS A 97 -17.73 0.23 1.39
CA CYS A 97 -18.25 0.64 2.68
C CYS A 97 -19.79 0.64 2.68
N ALA A 98 -20.40 0.07 3.71
CA ALA A 98 -21.84 0.07 3.90
C ALA A 98 -22.23 0.85 5.16
N ALA A 99 -23.05 1.89 4.99
CA ALA A 99 -23.57 2.71 6.08
C ALA A 99 -25.08 2.96 5.92
N GLU A 100 -25.73 3.54 6.94
CA GLU A 100 -27.17 3.87 6.89
C GLU A 100 -27.54 4.77 5.69
N GLY A 101 -26.60 5.58 5.18
CA GLY A 101 -26.81 6.50 4.06
C GLY A 101 -26.71 5.89 2.65
N GLY A 102 -26.21 4.66 2.52
CA GLY A 102 -25.95 4.02 1.23
C GLY A 102 -24.72 3.11 1.23
N GLN A 103 -24.36 2.65 0.04
CA GLN A 103 -23.09 1.96 -0.21
C GLN A 103 -22.10 2.94 -0.84
N ALA A 104 -20.84 2.82 -0.50
CA ALA A 104 -19.75 3.60 -1.07
C ALA A 104 -18.66 2.68 -1.62
N ASP A 105 -18.39 2.81 -2.92
CA ASP A 105 -17.25 2.17 -3.58
C ASP A 105 -16.08 3.16 -3.61
N ILE A 106 -14.97 2.77 -3.00
CA ILE A 106 -13.77 3.59 -2.84
C ILE A 106 -12.66 2.93 -3.65
N VAL A 107 -12.13 3.63 -4.64
CA VAL A 107 -11.00 3.18 -5.45
C VAL A 107 -9.89 4.20 -5.27
N GLY A 108 -8.71 3.75 -4.87
CA GLY A 108 -7.57 4.64 -4.70
C GLY A 108 -6.29 4.09 -5.30
N HIS A 109 -5.45 5.03 -5.72
CA HIS A 109 -4.14 4.81 -6.30
C HIS A 109 -3.14 5.80 -5.69
N MET A 110 -1.91 5.35 -5.48
CA MET A 110 -0.81 6.15 -4.96
C MET A 110 0.50 5.75 -5.62
N ASP A 111 1.23 6.71 -6.17
CA ASP A 111 2.59 6.57 -6.68
C ASP A 111 3.61 6.90 -5.58
N PHE A 112 4.61 6.04 -5.44
CA PHE A 112 5.72 6.17 -4.50
C PHE A 112 7.00 6.63 -5.23
N LEU A 113 7.37 7.89 -5.02
CA LEU A 113 8.43 8.58 -5.75
C LEU A 113 9.63 8.92 -4.83
N GLY A 114 9.84 8.14 -3.77
CA GLY A 114 10.90 8.33 -2.79
C GLY A 114 10.51 9.32 -1.69
N GLU A 115 10.85 10.60 -1.86
CA GLU A 115 10.54 11.67 -0.89
C GLU A 115 9.25 12.43 -1.24
N THR A 116 8.54 12.03 -2.30
CA THR A 116 7.24 12.55 -2.68
C THR A 116 6.29 11.41 -3.02
N THR A 117 4.98 11.67 -2.92
CA THR A 117 3.92 10.78 -3.39
C THR A 117 2.85 11.58 -4.10
N GLU A 118 2.17 10.96 -5.05
CA GLU A 118 1.02 11.51 -5.76
C GLU A 118 -0.06 10.43 -5.81
N GLY A 119 -1.33 10.80 -5.69
CA GLY A 119 -2.40 9.81 -5.67
C GLY A 119 -3.76 10.42 -5.96
N GLU A 120 -4.71 9.53 -6.23
CA GLU A 120 -6.10 9.87 -6.45
C GLU A 120 -6.98 8.86 -5.72
N VAL A 121 -8.05 9.37 -5.10
CA VAL A 121 -9.09 8.55 -4.48
C VAL A 121 -10.43 8.96 -5.05
N THR A 122 -11.13 8.02 -5.69
CA THR A 122 -12.50 8.19 -6.16
C THR A 122 -13.44 7.47 -5.21
N VAL A 123 -14.43 8.20 -4.69
CA VAL A 123 -15.50 7.68 -3.85
C VAL A 123 -16.82 7.81 -4.59
N THR A 124 -17.47 6.68 -4.84
CA THR A 124 -18.77 6.63 -5.51
C THR A 124 -19.82 6.19 -4.50
N VAL A 125 -20.71 7.09 -4.10
CA VAL A 125 -21.78 6.83 -3.13
C VAL A 125 -23.09 6.60 -3.87
N GLN A 126 -23.72 5.44 -3.64
CA GLN A 126 -25.08 5.17 -4.10
C GLN A 126 -26.06 5.29 -2.93
N SER A 127 -26.89 6.33 -2.97
CA SER A 127 -27.98 6.54 -2.01
C SER A 127 -29.35 6.26 -2.65
N PRO A 128 -30.24 5.48 -2.00
CA PRO A 128 -31.58 5.23 -2.52
C PRO A 128 -32.44 6.49 -2.71
N GLN A 129 -32.14 7.59 -1.99
CA GLN A 129 -32.92 8.83 -2.06
C GLN A 129 -32.28 9.92 -2.94
N MET A 130 -30.95 10.00 -2.99
CA MET A 130 -30.20 11.07 -3.65
C MET A 130 -29.61 10.66 -5.00
N GLY A 131 -29.60 9.36 -5.34
CA GLY A 131 -28.91 8.85 -6.52
C GLY A 131 -27.42 8.64 -6.30
N GLU A 132 -26.66 8.64 -7.39
CA GLU A 132 -25.20 8.49 -7.37
C GLU A 132 -24.52 9.84 -7.14
N MET A 133 -23.51 9.85 -6.28
CA MET A 133 -22.62 10.97 -6.05
C MET A 133 -21.17 10.50 -6.20
N VAL A 134 -20.36 11.23 -6.95
CA VAL A 134 -18.94 10.91 -7.14
C VAL A 134 -18.10 12.02 -6.52
N MET A 135 -17.12 11.63 -5.70
CA MET A 135 -16.14 12.52 -5.10
C MET A 135 -14.76 12.09 -5.57
N ASN A 136 -13.93 13.04 -6.00
CA ASN A 136 -12.55 12.79 -6.39
C ASN A 136 -11.63 13.57 -5.46
N THR A 137 -10.65 12.90 -4.90
CA THR A 137 -9.65 13.49 -4.02
C THR A 137 -8.28 13.30 -4.63
N GLU A 138 -7.62 14.39 -5.00
CA GLU A 138 -6.21 14.40 -5.37
C GLU A 138 -5.35 14.51 -4.11
N VAL A 139 -4.33 13.67 -3.98
CA VAL A 139 -3.43 13.62 -2.82
C VAL A 139 -2.00 13.84 -3.29
N THR A 140 -1.29 14.76 -2.64
CA THR A 140 0.15 14.94 -2.81
C THR A 140 0.84 14.84 -1.46
N GLY A 141 1.91 14.04 -1.37
CA GLY A 141 2.73 13.89 -0.18
C GLY A 141 4.15 14.37 -0.41
N ARG A 142 4.78 14.93 0.62
CA ARG A 142 6.22 15.23 0.63
C ARG A 142 6.83 14.96 1.99
N ARG A 143 8.04 14.41 2.00
CA ARG A 143 8.85 14.30 3.22
C ARG A 143 9.34 15.68 3.65
N ILE A 144 9.16 16.02 4.92
CA ILE A 144 9.56 17.30 5.50
C ILE A 144 10.70 17.17 6.52
N GLY A 145 11.04 15.96 6.96
CA GLY A 145 12.18 15.73 7.85
C GLY A 145 12.18 14.35 8.49
N ASP A 146 12.98 14.22 9.53
CA ASP A 146 12.91 13.07 10.43
C ASP A 146 11.76 13.26 11.43
N CYS A 147 11.19 12.16 11.93
CA CYS A 147 10.42 12.18 13.17
C CYS A 147 11.37 12.33 14.38
#